data_AF-A0A3N2KNP1-F1
#
_entry.id   AF-A0A3N2KNP1-F1
#
_cell.length_a   1.000
_cell.length_b   1.000
_cell.length_c   1.000
_cell.angle_alpha   90.00
_cell.angle_beta   90.00
_cell.angle_gamma   90.00
#
_symmetry.space_group_name_H-M   'P 1'
#
loop_
_entity.id
_entity.type
_entity.pdbx_description
1 polymer ?
#
loop_
_entity_poly.entity_id
_entity_poly.type
_entity_poly.pdbx_seq_one_letter_code
_entity_poly.pdbx_strand_id
1 'polypeptide(L)' 'MSRPRLFSVPEAIATELNLTELRTHDGAGRVLLSGRDLAIYGIDKALDEGAEELSPDEAKEIFHI' A
#
# COMPACT_ATOMS: atom_id res chain seq x y z
N MET A 1 -14.86 2.08 -15.60
CA MET A 1 -14.06 1.23 -14.69
C MET A 1 -13.26 2.15 -13.80
N SER A 2 -13.47 2.12 -12.48
CA SER A 2 -12.66 2.90 -11.54
C SER A 2 -11.23 2.39 -11.57
N ARG A 3 -10.24 3.29 -11.72
CA ARG A 3 -8.83 2.92 -11.67
C ARG A 3 -8.52 2.25 -10.32
N PRO A 4 -7.69 1.19 -10.29
CA PRO A 4 -7.28 0.59 -9.02
C PRO A 4 -6.51 1.64 -8.21
N ARG A 5 -6.97 1.91 -6.99
CA ARG A 5 -6.27 2.77 -6.03
C ARG A 5 -5.10 1.98 -5.44
N LEU A 6 -3.92 2.57 -5.50
CA LEU A 6 -2.67 2.00 -4.98
C LEU A 6 -2.26 2.78 -3.75
N PHE A 7 -1.65 2.10 -2.79
CA PHE A 7 -1.25 2.69 -1.53
C PHE A 7 0.16 2.24 -1.18
N SER A 8 1.00 3.20 -0.81
CA SER A 8 2.26 2.93 -0.12
C SER A 8 1.98 2.86 1.37
N VAL A 9 2.13 1.67 1.95
CA VAL A 9 1.67 1.38 3.31
C VAL A 9 2.87 1.05 4.20
N PRO A 10 3.00 1.63 5.40
CA PRO A 10 4.03 1.24 6.35
C PRO A 10 4.04 -0.27 6.63
N GLU A 11 5.21 -0.87 6.75
CA GLU A 11 5.36 -2.32 6.97
C GLU A 11 4.63 -2.82 8.22
N ALA A 12 4.50 -1.99 9.26
CA ALA A 12 3.72 -2.32 10.46
C ALA A 12 2.26 -2.67 10.13
N ILE A 13 1.58 -1.84 9.34
CA ILE A 13 0.19 -2.07 8.91
C ILE A 13 0.11 -3.30 7.99
N ALA A 14 1.05 -3.43 7.06
CA ALA A 14 1.11 -4.59 6.17
C ALA A 14 1.32 -5.90 6.97
N THR A 15 2.09 -5.85 8.06
CA THR A 15 2.33 -7.00 8.96
C THR A 15 1.09 -7.38 9.74
N GLU A 16 0.34 -6.40 10.28
CA GLU A 16 -0.95 -6.65 10.95
C GLU A 16 -1.96 -7.35 10.02
N LEU A 17 -1.92 -7.00 8.74
CA LEU A 17 -2.76 -7.61 7.71
C LEU A 17 -2.23 -8.93 7.17
N ASN A 18 -1.04 -9.34 7.61
CA ASN A 18 -0.33 -10.51 7.09
C ASN A 18 -0.13 -10.44 5.55
N LEU A 19 0.15 -9.22 5.06
CA LEU A 19 0.33 -8.88 3.65
C LEU A 19 1.78 -8.43 3.35
N THR A 20 2.76 -8.99 4.04
CA THR A 20 4.18 -8.68 3.82
C THR A 20 4.86 -9.69 2.90
N GLU A 21 4.52 -10.97 3.04
CA GLU A 21 5.04 -12.02 2.18
C GLU A 21 4.51 -11.86 0.75
N LEU A 22 5.41 -11.87 -0.24
CA LEU A 22 5.11 -11.79 -1.68
C LEU A 22 4.57 -10.44 -2.19
N ARG A 23 4.61 -9.37 -1.39
CA ARG A 23 4.32 -8.01 -1.85
C ARG A 23 5.56 -7.27 -2.32
N THR A 24 5.35 -6.22 -3.10
CA THR A 24 6.43 -5.33 -3.53
C THR A 24 6.76 -4.33 -2.42
N HIS A 25 8.04 -4.20 -2.13
CA HIS A 25 8.60 -3.29 -1.12
C HIS A 25 9.41 -2.19 -1.80
N ASP A 26 9.41 -0.99 -1.23
CA ASP A 26 10.20 0.14 -1.73
C ASP A 26 11.65 0.15 -1.19
N GLY A 27 11.99 -0.79 -0.30
CA GLY A 27 13.28 -0.85 0.38
C GLY A 27 13.46 0.17 1.51
N ALA A 28 12.48 1.05 1.74
CA ALA A 28 12.42 2.03 2.82
C ALA A 28 11.44 1.63 3.95
N GLY A 29 10.95 0.39 3.93
CA GLY A 29 10.03 -0.14 4.93
C GLY A 29 8.56 0.14 4.61
N ARG A 30 8.22 0.32 3.32
CA ARG A 30 6.83 0.44 2.86
C ARG A 30 6.51 -0.64 1.84
N VAL A 31 5.23 -1.00 1.82
CA VAL A 31 4.67 -2.10 1.04
C VAL A 31 3.59 -1.54 0.11
N LEU A 32 3.61 -1.96 -1.15
CA LEU A 32 2.59 -1.58 -2.11
C LEU A 32 1.35 -2.45 -1.92
N LEU A 33 0.25 -1.83 -1.50
CA LEU A 33 -1.06 -2.47 -1.35
C LEU A 33 -2.11 -1.83 -2.25
N SER A 34 -3.12 -2.60 -2.62
CA SER A 34 -4.28 -2.10 -3.34
C SER A 34 -5.39 -1.67 -2.37
N GLY A 35 -6.33 -0.85 -2.82
CA GLY A 35 -7.51 -0.51 -2.02
C GLY A 35 -8.36 -1.72 -1.59
N ARG A 36 -8.23 -2.87 -2.28
CA ARG A 36 -8.89 -4.11 -1.88
C ARG A 36 -8.21 -4.77 -0.68
N ASP A 37 -6.89 -4.67 -0.61
CA ASP A 37 -6.09 -5.19 0.50
C ASP A 37 -6.41 -4.45 1.80
N LEU A 38 -6.60 -3.13 1.70
CA LEU A 38 -6.98 -2.28 2.82
C LEU A 38 -8.48 -2.27 3.13
N ALA A 39 -9.32 -2.99 2.39
CA ALA A 39 -10.78 -2.89 2.54
C ALA A 39 -11.27 -3.33 3.93
N ILE A 40 -10.63 -4.34 4.53
CA ILE A 40 -10.96 -4.85 5.87
C ILE A 40 -10.32 -3.96 6.96
N TYR A 41 -9.16 -3.37 6.68
CA TYR A 41 -8.46 -2.48 7.60
C TYR A 41 -9.13 -1.09 7.71
N GLY A 42 -9.70 -0.63 6.59
CA GLY A 42 -10.20 0.73 6.42
C GLY A 42 -9.17 1.62 5.75
N ILE A 43 -9.53 2.23 4.62
CA ILE A 43 -8.64 3.14 3.88
C ILE A 43 -8.33 4.38 4.72
N ASP A 44 -9.35 5.00 5.32
CA ASP A 44 -9.17 6.22 6.13
C ASP A 44 -8.25 5.98 7.33
N LYS A 45 -8.42 4.82 7.99
CA LYS A 45 -7.53 4.39 9.08
C LYS A 45 -6.10 4.20 8.59
N ALA A 46 -5.90 3.55 7.45
CA ALA A 46 -4.56 3.38 6.87
C ALA A 46 -3.89 4.73 6.60
N LEU A 47 -4.64 5.70 6.04
CA LEU A 47 -4.13 7.05 5.77
C LEU A 47 -3.75 7.79 7.06
N ASP A 48 -4.60 7.72 8.10
CA ASP A 48 -4.31 8.30 9.42
C ASP A 48 -3.06 7.68 10.08
N GLU A 49 -2.81 6.40 9.84
CA GLU A 49 -1.63 5.67 10.33
C GLU A 49 -0.40 5.75 9.41
N GLY A 50 -0.46 6.61 8.38
CA GLY A 50 0.68 6.97 7.55
C GLY A 50 0.80 6.23 6.22
N ALA A 51 -0.25 5.57 5.75
CA ALA A 51 -0.36 5.15 4.36
C ALA A 51 -0.54 6.36 3.43
N GLU A 52 -0.09 6.22 2.19
CA GLU A 52 -0.20 7.26 1.17
C GLU A 52 -0.85 6.69 -0.08
N GLU A 53 -1.83 7.38 -0.64
CA GLU A 53 -2.41 7.02 -1.94
C GLU A 53 -1.44 7.40 -3.05
N LEU A 54 -1.17 6.45 -3.94
CA LEU A 54 -0.29 6.62 -5.07
C LEU A 54 -1.07 6.53 -6.38
N SER A 55 -0.69 7.37 -7.33
CA SER A 55 -0.99 7.16 -8.73
C SER A 55 -0.23 5.95 -9.29
N PRO A 56 -0.67 5.37 -10.42
CA PRO A 56 0.06 4.29 -11.07
C PRO A 56 1.48 4.65 -11.48
N ASP A 57 1.74 5.92 -11.80
CA ASP A 57 3.08 6.36 -12.23
C ASP A 57 4.02 6.48 -11.01
N GLU A 58 3.56 7.06 -9.90
CA GLU A 58 4.32 7.10 -8.64
C GLU A 58 4.63 5.70 -8.10
N ALA A 59 3.68 4.77 -8.20
CA ALA A 59 3.90 3.39 -7.78
C ALA A 59 5.02 2.71 -8.58
N LYS A 60 5.12 2.96 -9.89
CA LYS A 60 6.21 2.43 -10.72
C LYS A 60 7.56 3.03 -10.36
N GLU A 61 7.59 4.33 -10.06
CA GLU A 61 8.82 5.01 -9.68
C GLU A 61 9.35 4.55 -8.32
N ILE A 62 8.48 4.42 -7.32
CA ILE A 62 8.85 4.07 -5.94
C ILE A 62 9.14 2.56 -5.79
N PHE A 63 8.31 1.71 -6.39
CA PHE A 63 8.37 0.26 -6.19
C PHE A 63 9.04 -0.49 -7.35
N HIS A 64 9.50 0.22 -8.38
CA HIS A 64 10.23 -0.34 -9.52
C HIS A 64 9.49 -1.49 -10.24
N ILE A 65 8.18 -1.31 -10.48
CA ILE A 65 7.28 -2.28 -11.16
C ILE A 65 6.86 -1.88 -12.57
#